data_AF-A0A7D9I9S8-F1
#
_entry.id   AF-A0A7D9I9S8-F1
#
_cell.length_a   1.000
_cell.length_b   1.000
_cell.length_c   1.000
_cell.angle_alpha   90.00
_cell.angle_beta   90.00
_cell.angle_gamma   90.00
#
_symmetry.space_group_name_H-M   'P 1'
#
loop_
_entity.id
_entity.type
_entity.pdbx_description
1 polymer ?
#
loop_
_entity_poly.entity_id
_entity_poly.type
_entity_poly.pdbx_seq_one_letter_code
_entity_poly.pdbx_strand_id
1 'polypeptide(L)'
;MSRHPLNTSATHRQGELAEEYITFIAQHTTPKSISLEEIKQQMKEDATLQIAMKYIQNENWHEAINLTDPNINNQELSILHSIRTELTASKDNDLLLKSTRIVIPTSLRKQAIDLAHEGHQGLTKTKQLLREKIWFPSIDSMVKKIIDACISCQSTTPAHPPVPLKMSKMPPTPWHTVHIDFLGPLPTGELILVAIDAYSRYPEVEVVHLTSAAALIPKLDRIFSTHGIPYKVVSDNGPPFNGQEIRRYMEIHGIEFVTVTPLWPQGNSELSGVIHETIA
;
A
#
# COMPACT_ATOMS: atom_id res chain seq x y z
N MET A 1 -60.48 29.78 -22.75
CA MET A 1 -59.44 29.47 -21.76
C MET A 1 -58.42 30.60 -21.79
N SER A 2 -58.27 31.34 -20.69
CA SER A 2 -57.41 32.53 -20.62
C SER A 2 -55.96 32.16 -20.32
N ARG A 3 -55.00 32.82 -20.99
CA ARG A 3 -53.54 32.69 -20.83
C ARG A 3 -52.96 33.81 -19.97
N HIS A 4 -53.65 34.23 -18.92
CA HIS A 4 -53.05 35.21 -18.01
C HIS A 4 -51.94 34.56 -17.17
N PRO A 5 -50.78 35.22 -16.99
CA PRO A 5 -49.77 34.77 -16.05
C PRO A 5 -50.37 34.68 -14.65
N LEU A 6 -50.15 33.56 -13.96
CA LEU A 6 -50.53 33.42 -12.56
C LEU A 6 -49.68 34.39 -11.73
N ASN A 7 -50.37 35.11 -10.84
CA ASN A 7 -49.77 36.11 -9.97
C ASN A 7 -48.67 35.48 -9.10
N THR A 8 -47.46 36.04 -9.19
CA THR A 8 -46.21 35.64 -8.52
C THR A 8 -46.31 35.76 -7.00
N SER A 9 -46.99 34.80 -6.38
CA SER A 9 -46.97 34.54 -4.93
C SER A 9 -46.28 33.21 -4.60
N ALA A 10 -45.89 32.44 -5.62
CA ALA A 10 -45.25 31.13 -5.47
C ALA A 10 -43.74 31.20 -5.16
N THR A 11 -43.08 32.33 -5.43
CA THR A 11 -41.62 32.47 -5.29
C THR A 11 -41.15 32.52 -3.84
N HIS A 12 -41.89 33.18 -2.94
CA HIS A 12 -41.50 33.28 -1.52
C HIS A 12 -41.58 31.92 -0.81
N ARG A 13 -42.72 31.22 -0.97
CA ARG A 13 -42.97 29.94 -0.30
C ARG A 13 -42.05 28.82 -0.81
N GLN A 14 -41.75 28.80 -2.12
CA GLN A 14 -40.77 27.86 -2.69
C GLN A 14 -39.35 28.14 -2.16
N GLY A 15 -38.98 29.42 -2.04
CA GLY A 15 -37.70 29.81 -1.45
C GLY A 15 -37.60 29.50 0.05
N GLU A 16 -38.69 29.57 0.81
CA GLU A 16 -38.70 29.17 2.23
C GLU A 16 -38.57 27.65 2.39
N LEU A 17 -39.30 26.86 1.61
CA LEU A 17 -39.21 25.40 1.63
C LEU A 17 -37.82 24.88 1.24
N ALA A 18 -37.15 25.55 0.29
CA ALA A 18 -35.77 25.22 -0.08
C ALA A 18 -34.79 25.46 1.08
N GLU A 19 -34.94 26.58 1.80
CA GLU A 19 -34.10 26.89 2.97
C GLU A 19 -34.35 25.95 4.14
N GLU A 20 -35.61 25.61 4.42
CA GLU A 20 -35.96 24.62 5.44
C GLU A 20 -35.33 23.26 5.10
N TYR A 21 -35.34 22.86 3.83
CA TYR A 21 -34.71 21.62 3.38
C TYR A 21 -33.19 21.66 3.51
N ILE A 22 -32.52 22.74 3.09
CA ILE A 22 -31.07 22.92 3.24
C ILE A 22 -30.68 22.85 4.73
N THR A 23 -31.43 23.56 5.58
CA THR A 23 -31.22 23.58 7.04
C THR A 23 -31.41 22.19 7.64
N PHE A 24 -32.47 21.48 7.23
CA PHE A 24 -32.74 20.11 7.66
C PHE A 24 -31.58 19.17 7.28
N ILE A 25 -31.13 19.21 6.03
CA ILE A 25 -30.00 18.38 5.57
C ILE A 25 -28.74 18.73 6.35
N ALA A 26 -28.43 20.01 6.52
CA ALA A 26 -27.25 20.45 7.27
C ALA A 26 -27.25 19.92 8.71
N GLN A 27 -28.38 20.00 9.41
CA GLN A 27 -28.50 19.50 10.78
C GLN A 27 -28.33 17.97 10.90
N HIS A 28 -28.74 17.20 9.89
CA HIS A 28 -28.69 15.73 9.94
C HIS A 28 -27.41 15.14 9.33
N THR A 29 -26.76 15.86 8.43
CA THR A 29 -25.58 15.39 7.69
C THR A 29 -24.26 15.93 8.23
N THR A 30 -24.29 16.95 9.09
CA THR A 30 -23.09 17.40 9.80
C THR A 30 -22.37 16.22 10.47
N PRO A 31 -21.05 16.08 10.25
CA PRO A 31 -20.25 15.14 11.03
C PRO A 31 -20.39 15.51 12.51
N LYS A 32 -20.61 14.54 13.41
CA LYS A 32 -20.74 14.82 14.86
C LYS A 32 -19.50 15.50 15.46
N SER A 33 -18.39 15.49 14.72
CA SER A 33 -17.06 15.93 15.09
C SER A 33 -16.63 17.26 14.46
N ILE A 34 -17.44 17.88 13.58
CA ILE A 34 -17.22 19.24 13.07
C ILE A 34 -18.54 19.99 13.16
N SER A 35 -18.56 21.13 13.85
CA SER A 35 -19.81 21.87 14.07
C SER A 35 -20.32 22.51 12.77
N LEU A 36 -21.65 22.66 12.63
CA LEU A 36 -22.23 23.33 11.47
C LEU A 36 -21.75 24.79 11.36
N GLU A 37 -21.63 25.47 12.50
CA GLU A 37 -21.16 26.85 12.58
C GLU A 37 -19.73 27.02 12.07
N GLU A 38 -18.85 26.08 12.43
CA GLU A 38 -17.47 26.05 11.93
C GLU A 38 -17.43 25.83 10.42
N ILE A 39 -18.25 24.91 9.89
CA ILE A 39 -18.37 24.69 8.44
C ILE A 39 -18.82 25.98 7.74
N LYS A 40 -19.87 26.63 8.25
CA LYS A 40 -20.39 27.89 7.71
C LYS A 40 -19.35 28.99 7.71
N GLN A 41 -18.62 29.14 8.80
CA GLN A 41 -17.55 30.13 8.92
C GLN A 41 -16.45 29.87 7.90
N GLN A 42 -15.96 28.63 7.82
CA GLN A 42 -14.89 28.25 6.88
C GLN A 42 -15.34 28.32 5.42
N MET A 43 -16.63 28.09 5.13
CA MET A 43 -17.18 28.32 3.80
C MET A 43 -17.19 29.79 3.38
N LYS A 44 -17.38 30.72 4.32
CA LYS A 44 -17.29 32.16 4.05
C LYS A 44 -15.87 32.59 3.70
N GLU A 45 -14.87 31.90 4.24
CA GLU A 45 -13.45 32.15 3.98
C GLU A 45 -12.97 31.48 2.67
N ASP A 46 -13.65 30.44 2.18
CA ASP A 46 -13.29 29.74 0.93
C ASP A 46 -13.78 30.52 -0.32
N ALA A 47 -12.87 31.30 -0.91
CA ALA A 47 -13.14 32.12 -2.09
C ALA A 47 -13.73 31.33 -3.27
N THR A 48 -13.31 30.08 -3.46
CA THR A 48 -13.77 29.25 -4.59
C THR A 48 -15.22 28.83 -4.39
N LEU A 49 -15.58 28.38 -3.19
CA LEU A 49 -16.96 28.00 -2.87
C LEU A 49 -17.89 29.22 -2.84
N GLN A 50 -17.43 30.36 -2.34
CA GLN A 50 -18.19 31.61 -2.36
C GLN A 50 -18.61 32.02 -3.77
N ILE A 51 -17.69 31.90 -4.72
CA ILE A 51 -17.97 32.24 -6.13
C ILE A 51 -18.90 31.20 -6.76
N ALA A 52 -18.69 29.91 -6.48
CA ALA A 52 -19.60 28.87 -6.94
C ALA A 52 -21.04 29.11 -6.47
N MET A 53 -21.24 29.47 -5.20
CA MET A 53 -22.58 29.78 -4.67
C MET A 53 -23.22 31.01 -5.32
N LYS A 54 -22.45 32.08 -5.55
CA LYS A 54 -22.93 33.26 -6.29
C LYS A 54 -23.37 32.91 -7.70
N TYR A 55 -22.64 32.04 -8.40
CA TYR A 55 -23.02 31.59 -9.74
C TYR A 55 -24.23 30.66 -9.75
N ILE A 56 -24.44 29.87 -8.69
CA ILE A 56 -25.67 29.08 -8.51
C ILE A 56 -26.87 30.01 -8.34
N GLN A 57 -26.77 31.04 -7.50
CA GLN A 57 -27.87 31.96 -7.22
C GLN A 57 -28.22 32.86 -8.41
N ASN A 58 -27.21 33.34 -9.15
CA ASN A 58 -27.39 34.31 -10.24
C ASN A 58 -27.45 33.68 -11.64
N GLU A 59 -27.32 32.34 -11.76
CA GLU A 59 -27.22 31.60 -13.03
C GLU A 59 -26.05 32.04 -13.96
N ASN A 60 -25.05 32.73 -13.42
CA ASN A 60 -23.96 33.38 -14.18
C ASN A 60 -22.68 32.53 -14.33
N TRP A 61 -22.81 31.22 -14.51
CA TRP A 61 -21.65 30.33 -14.65
C TRP A 61 -20.73 30.65 -15.85
N HIS A 62 -21.24 31.36 -16.86
CA HIS A 62 -20.47 31.79 -18.03
C HIS A 62 -19.33 32.77 -17.67
N GLU A 63 -19.45 33.51 -16.57
CA GLU A 63 -18.43 34.45 -16.10
C GLU A 63 -17.22 33.74 -15.47
N ALA A 64 -17.38 32.47 -15.07
CA ALA A 64 -16.32 31.68 -14.45
C ALA A 64 -15.09 31.49 -15.35
N ILE A 65 -15.27 31.57 -16.68
CA ILE A 65 -14.24 31.33 -17.69
C ILE A 65 -13.17 32.45 -17.70
N ASN A 66 -13.49 33.63 -17.20
CA ASN A 66 -12.62 34.82 -17.24
C ASN A 66 -12.02 35.22 -15.89
N LEU A 67 -12.19 34.41 -14.84
CA LEU A 67 -11.67 34.71 -13.51
C LEU A 67 -10.15 34.49 -13.43
N THR A 68 -9.43 35.57 -13.06
CA THR A 68 -7.96 35.58 -12.89
C THR A 68 -7.51 35.79 -11.44
N ASP A 69 -8.42 35.73 -10.46
CA ASP A 69 -8.08 35.90 -9.05
C ASP A 69 -7.23 34.71 -8.54
N PRO A 70 -6.02 34.96 -8.01
CA PRO A 70 -5.12 33.91 -7.52
C PRO A 70 -5.66 33.12 -6.32
N ASN A 71 -6.66 33.63 -5.60
CA ASN A 71 -7.26 32.93 -4.46
C ASN A 71 -8.32 31.90 -4.89
N ILE A 72 -8.69 31.87 -6.17
CA ILE A 72 -9.68 30.95 -6.71
C ILE A 72 -8.99 29.74 -7.31
N ASN A 73 -9.40 28.56 -6.87
CA ASN A 73 -9.00 27.32 -7.51
C ASN A 73 -9.87 27.05 -8.74
N ASN A 74 -9.38 27.46 -9.92
CA ASN A 74 -10.08 27.29 -11.19
C ASN A 74 -10.36 25.82 -11.56
N GLN A 75 -9.51 24.88 -11.13
CA GLN A 75 -9.75 23.45 -11.37
C GLN A 75 -10.96 22.96 -10.56
N GLU A 76 -11.02 23.35 -9.29
CA GLU A 76 -12.15 23.03 -8.42
C GLU A 76 -13.43 23.70 -8.90
N LEU A 77 -13.37 24.97 -9.31
CA LEU A 77 -14.52 25.68 -9.85
C LEU A 77 -15.06 25.01 -11.12
N SER A 78 -14.18 24.52 -12.00
CA SER A 78 -14.56 23.76 -13.20
C SER A 78 -15.28 22.45 -12.85
N ILE A 79 -14.81 21.73 -11.81
CA ILE A 79 -15.47 20.52 -11.32
C ILE A 79 -16.86 20.88 -10.77
N LEU A 80 -16.99 21.93 -9.96
CA LEU A 80 -18.28 22.40 -9.44
C LEU A 80 -19.24 22.79 -10.58
N HIS A 81 -18.75 23.46 -11.62
CA HIS A 81 -19.54 23.79 -12.80
C HIS A 81 -20.06 22.55 -13.54
N SER A 82 -19.26 21.49 -13.64
CA SER A 82 -19.65 20.23 -14.29
C SER A 82 -20.82 19.54 -13.57
N ILE A 83 -20.93 19.72 -12.25
CA ILE A 83 -21.99 19.13 -11.41
C ILE A 83 -23.03 20.16 -10.94
N ARG A 84 -23.07 21.35 -11.55
CA ARG A 84 -23.88 22.49 -11.08
C ARG A 84 -25.37 22.17 -10.88
N THR A 85 -25.91 21.25 -11.67
CA THR A 85 -27.32 20.81 -11.57
C THR A 85 -27.62 19.99 -10.31
N GLU A 86 -26.59 19.47 -9.66
CA GLU A 86 -26.68 18.72 -8.41
C GLU A 86 -26.35 19.59 -7.19
N LEU A 87 -25.96 20.85 -7.40
CA LEU A 87 -25.55 21.77 -6.35
C LEU A 87 -26.73 22.62 -5.86
N THR A 88 -26.72 22.95 -4.58
CA THR A 88 -27.71 23.84 -3.96
C THR A 88 -27.01 24.73 -2.95
N ALA A 89 -27.17 26.04 -3.10
CA ALA A 89 -26.58 27.04 -2.22
C ALA A 89 -27.66 27.63 -1.29
N SER A 90 -27.31 27.86 -0.02
CA SER A 90 -28.09 28.66 0.93
C SER A 90 -28.19 30.11 0.47
N LYS A 91 -29.30 30.80 0.76
CA LYS A 91 -29.50 32.23 0.49
C LYS A 91 -28.37 33.10 1.03
N ASP A 92 -27.87 32.78 2.23
CA ASP A 92 -26.82 33.54 2.91
C ASP A 92 -25.41 33.23 2.39
N ASN A 93 -25.28 32.37 1.37
CA ASN A 93 -24.00 31.91 0.82
C ASN A 93 -23.06 31.35 1.90
N ASP A 94 -23.62 30.68 2.90
CA ASP A 94 -22.89 30.07 4.02
C ASP A 94 -22.86 28.53 3.96
N LEU A 95 -23.67 27.93 3.08
CA LEU A 95 -23.76 26.48 2.89
C LEU A 95 -23.94 26.12 1.42
N LEU A 96 -23.21 25.08 1.00
CA LEU A 96 -23.28 24.50 -0.32
C LEU A 96 -23.46 22.99 -0.17
N LEU A 97 -24.51 22.48 -0.79
CA LEU A 97 -24.83 21.06 -0.80
C LEU A 97 -24.65 20.50 -2.20
N LYS A 98 -24.21 19.24 -2.28
CA LYS A 98 -24.33 18.38 -3.46
C LYS A 98 -25.36 17.31 -3.15
N SER A 99 -26.56 17.44 -3.71
CA SER A 99 -27.72 16.61 -3.36
C SER A 99 -27.98 16.61 -1.84
N THR A 100 -27.64 15.54 -1.12
CA THR A 100 -27.81 15.40 0.33
C THR A 100 -26.49 15.47 1.10
N ARG A 101 -25.42 15.99 0.51
CA ARG A 101 -24.07 16.02 1.11
C ARG A 101 -23.55 17.43 1.21
N ILE A 102 -22.89 17.75 2.31
CA ILE A 102 -22.25 19.06 2.51
C ILE A 102 -20.97 19.13 1.69
N VAL A 103 -20.81 20.20 0.90
CA VAL A 103 -19.54 20.49 0.23
C VAL A 103 -18.56 21.08 1.24
N ILE A 104 -17.44 20.40 1.47
CA ILE A 104 -16.50 20.76 2.54
C ILE A 104 -15.44 21.77 2.03
N PRO A 105 -15.25 22.91 2.73
CA PRO A 105 -14.24 23.89 2.39
C PRO A 105 -12.83 23.32 2.53
N THR A 106 -11.89 23.88 1.78
CA THR A 106 -10.54 23.32 1.64
C THR A 106 -9.82 23.12 2.97
N SER A 107 -10.00 24.05 3.91
CA SER A 107 -9.41 24.02 5.26
C SER A 107 -9.85 22.82 6.09
N LEU A 108 -11.11 22.38 5.96
CA LEU A 108 -11.70 21.32 6.78
C LEU A 108 -11.54 19.91 6.20
N ARG A 109 -11.06 19.77 4.95
CA ARG A 109 -10.97 18.47 4.26
C ARG A 109 -10.10 17.47 5.02
N LYS A 110 -8.91 17.89 5.45
CA LYS A 110 -7.99 17.01 6.17
C LYS A 110 -8.59 16.54 7.49
N GLN A 111 -9.13 17.47 8.28
CA GLN A 111 -9.79 17.16 9.55
C GLN A 111 -10.95 16.18 9.36
N ALA A 112 -11.79 16.39 8.34
CA ALA A 112 -12.89 15.47 8.05
C ALA A 112 -12.40 14.05 7.72
N ILE A 113 -11.32 13.90 6.95
CA ILE A 113 -10.73 12.59 6.65
C ILE A 113 -10.12 11.96 7.91
N ASP A 114 -9.35 12.72 8.69
CA ASP A 114 -8.70 12.24 9.91
C ASP A 114 -9.73 11.68 10.90
N LEU A 115 -10.86 12.39 11.06
CA LEU A 115 -11.98 11.96 11.91
C LEU A 115 -12.66 10.69 11.39
N ALA A 116 -12.87 10.56 10.08
CA ALA A 116 -13.41 9.32 9.51
C ALA A 116 -12.42 8.15 9.58
N HIS A 117 -11.13 8.45 9.72
CA HIS A 117 -10.05 7.48 9.76
C HIS A 117 -9.65 7.04 11.18
N GLU A 118 -10.12 7.72 12.25
CA GLU A 118 -9.71 7.50 13.65
C GLU A 118 -9.75 6.02 14.09
N GLY A 119 -10.72 5.25 13.60
CA GLY A 119 -10.84 3.81 13.90
C GLY A 119 -9.97 2.87 13.05
N HIS A 120 -9.07 3.38 12.21
CA HIS A 120 -8.19 2.62 11.29
C HIS A 120 -8.91 1.54 10.45
N GLN A 121 -10.14 1.82 10.03
CA GLN A 121 -11.03 0.85 9.37
C GLN A 121 -10.67 0.54 7.91
N GLY A 122 -9.50 1.02 7.45
CA GLY A 122 -9.02 0.88 6.08
C GLY A 122 -9.68 1.81 5.06
N LEU A 123 -9.21 1.70 3.82
CA LEU A 123 -9.55 2.61 2.72
C LEU A 123 -11.03 2.60 2.35
N THR A 124 -11.59 1.41 2.16
CA THR A 124 -12.97 1.24 1.70
C THR A 124 -13.97 1.82 2.70
N LYS A 125 -13.77 1.54 3.98
CA LYS A 125 -14.69 1.97 5.03
C LYS A 125 -14.59 3.47 5.29
N THR A 126 -13.39 4.04 5.30
CA THR A 126 -13.18 5.49 5.42
C THR A 126 -13.87 6.25 4.28
N LYS A 127 -13.72 5.78 3.03
CA LYS A 127 -14.43 6.35 1.88
C LYS A 127 -15.95 6.27 2.02
N GLN A 128 -16.46 5.15 2.50
CA GLN A 128 -17.89 4.97 2.73
C GLN A 128 -18.43 6.01 3.72
N LEU A 129 -17.80 6.14 4.90
CA LEU A 129 -18.22 7.07 5.96
C LEU A 129 -18.23 8.53 5.48
N LEU A 130 -17.21 8.94 4.73
CA LEU A 130 -17.13 10.30 4.20
C LEU A 130 -18.25 10.56 3.18
N ARG A 131 -18.46 9.62 2.24
CA ARG A 131 -19.46 9.76 1.17
C ARG A 131 -20.91 9.72 1.67
N GLU A 132 -21.17 9.30 2.90
CA GLU A 132 -22.52 9.37 3.48
C GLU A 132 -22.96 10.81 3.76
N LYS A 133 -22.01 11.69 4.10
CA LYS A 133 -22.31 13.02 4.68
C LYS A 133 -21.71 14.19 3.92
N ILE A 134 -20.55 13.99 3.32
CA ILE A 134 -19.77 15.09 2.76
C ILE A 134 -19.34 14.82 1.32
N TRP A 135 -18.96 15.89 0.64
CA TRP A 135 -18.40 15.86 -0.70
C TRP A 135 -17.34 16.96 -0.87
N PHE A 136 -16.30 16.69 -1.64
CA PHE A 136 -15.40 17.69 -2.20
C PHE A 136 -14.64 17.06 -3.38
N PRO A 137 -14.04 17.87 -4.27
CA PRO A 137 -13.30 17.35 -5.41
C PRO A 137 -12.16 16.41 -4.99
N SER A 138 -12.02 15.29 -5.70
CA SER A 138 -10.91 14.34 -5.50
C SER A 138 -10.81 13.73 -4.09
N ILE A 139 -11.93 13.63 -3.36
CA ILE A 139 -12.00 13.02 -2.03
C ILE A 139 -11.30 11.65 -1.95
N ASP A 140 -11.50 10.79 -2.95
CA ASP A 140 -10.92 9.45 -2.96
C ASP A 140 -9.39 9.45 -3.02
N SER A 141 -8.82 10.41 -3.75
CA SER A 141 -7.37 10.57 -3.90
C SER A 141 -6.76 11.05 -2.59
N MET A 142 -7.39 12.04 -1.95
CA MET A 142 -6.93 12.58 -0.67
C MET A 142 -7.02 11.54 0.45
N VAL A 143 -8.12 10.78 0.51
CA VAL A 143 -8.30 9.69 1.48
C VAL A 143 -7.24 8.60 1.27
N LYS A 144 -7.00 8.19 0.02
CA LYS A 144 -5.95 7.20 -0.29
C LYS A 144 -4.59 7.68 0.19
N LYS A 145 -4.22 8.94 -0.11
CA LYS A 145 -2.94 9.53 0.30
C LYS A 145 -2.74 9.52 1.82
N ILE A 146 -3.78 9.82 2.59
CA ILE A 146 -3.71 9.83 4.07
C ILE A 146 -3.56 8.40 4.62
N ILE A 147 -4.33 7.44 4.08
CA ILE A 147 -4.31 6.04 4.56
C ILE A 147 -3.02 5.32 4.15
N ASP A 148 -2.50 5.61 2.96
CA ASP A 148 -1.21 5.08 2.50
C ASP A 148 -0.06 5.57 3.39
N ALA A 149 -0.18 6.77 3.98
CA ALA A 149 0.79 7.32 4.93
C ALA A 149 0.57 6.86 6.39
N CYS A 150 -0.52 6.13 6.69
CA CYS A 150 -0.87 5.74 8.06
C CYS A 150 -0.16 4.44 8.47
N ILE A 151 0.79 4.55 9.39
CA ILE A 151 1.61 3.42 9.88
C ILE A 151 0.75 2.29 10.42
N SER A 152 -0.27 2.60 11.24
CA SER A 152 -1.18 1.59 11.80
C SER A 152 -1.84 0.77 10.70
N CYS A 153 -2.38 1.43 9.66
CA CYS A 153 -3.01 0.73 8.54
C CYS A 153 -2.01 -0.05 7.68
N GLN A 154 -0.81 0.49 7.44
CA GLN A 154 0.23 -0.22 6.70
C GLN A 154 0.68 -1.49 7.42
N SER A 155 0.79 -1.46 8.75
CA SER A 155 1.22 -2.61 9.55
C SER A 155 0.22 -3.77 9.57
N THR A 156 -1.06 -3.49 9.38
CA THR A 156 -2.14 -4.49 9.42
C THR A 156 -2.59 -4.96 8.04
N THR A 157 -2.11 -4.32 6.97
CA THR A 157 -2.50 -4.69 5.61
C THR A 157 -1.72 -5.94 5.19
N PRO A 158 -2.40 -7.01 4.72
CA PRO A 158 -1.70 -8.21 4.25
C PRO A 158 -0.68 -7.85 3.17
N ALA A 159 0.55 -8.36 3.33
CA ALA A 159 1.58 -8.20 2.32
C ALA A 159 1.08 -8.73 0.97
N HIS A 160 1.54 -8.10 -0.12
CA HIS A 160 1.29 -8.58 -1.47
C HIS A 160 1.68 -10.06 -1.60
N PRO A 161 0.95 -10.86 -2.40
CA PRO A 161 1.34 -12.24 -2.65
C PRO A 161 2.79 -12.27 -3.14
N PRO A 162 3.62 -13.20 -2.63
CA PRO A 162 5.01 -13.28 -3.03
C PRO A 162 5.11 -13.48 -4.54
N VAL A 163 6.18 -12.94 -5.11
CA VAL A 163 6.50 -13.11 -6.54
C VAL A 163 6.52 -14.62 -6.86
N PRO A 164 5.99 -15.06 -8.02
CA PRO A 164 6.06 -16.46 -8.41
C PRO A 164 7.49 -17.01 -8.36
N LEU A 165 7.63 -18.28 -7.95
CA LEU A 165 8.92 -18.96 -7.91
C LEU A 165 9.57 -18.93 -9.29
N LYS A 166 10.85 -18.57 -9.32
CA LYS A 166 11.68 -18.58 -10.54
C LYS A 166 12.69 -19.70 -10.43
N MET A 167 12.70 -20.58 -11.42
CA MET A 167 13.70 -21.67 -11.49
C MET A 167 15.12 -21.11 -11.52
N SER A 168 16.01 -21.79 -10.80
CA SER A 168 17.44 -21.46 -10.82
C SER A 168 18.04 -21.76 -12.20
N LYS A 169 19.11 -21.06 -12.59
CA LYS A 169 19.82 -21.37 -13.84
C LYS A 169 20.64 -22.64 -13.62
N MET A 170 20.44 -23.62 -14.51
CA MET A 170 21.26 -24.84 -14.51
C MET A 170 22.74 -24.49 -14.72
N PRO A 171 23.68 -25.11 -13.97
CA PRO A 171 25.11 -24.94 -14.22
C PRO A 171 25.53 -25.46 -15.60
N PRO A 172 26.68 -25.01 -16.15
CA PRO A 172 27.13 -25.41 -17.48
C PRO A 172 27.71 -26.83 -17.55
N THR A 173 28.28 -27.35 -16.46
CA THR A 173 28.94 -28.67 -16.40
C THR A 173 28.77 -29.33 -15.03
N PRO A 174 28.94 -30.67 -14.94
CA PRO A 174 29.06 -31.36 -13.66
C PRO A 174 30.11 -30.72 -12.75
N TRP A 175 29.83 -30.70 -11.45
CA TRP A 175 30.72 -30.20 -10.41
C TRP A 175 31.11 -28.71 -10.53
N HIS A 176 30.44 -27.95 -11.41
CA HIS A 176 30.63 -26.50 -11.51
C HIS A 176 30.08 -25.77 -10.28
N THR A 177 28.89 -26.17 -9.84
CA THR A 177 28.22 -25.58 -8.68
C THR A 177 27.82 -26.69 -7.73
N VAL A 178 28.37 -26.63 -6.52
CA VAL A 178 28.09 -27.60 -5.47
C VAL A 178 27.31 -26.90 -4.37
N HIS A 179 26.19 -27.49 -3.99
CA HIS A 179 25.45 -27.03 -2.83
C HIS A 179 25.85 -27.85 -1.61
N ILE A 180 26.08 -27.20 -0.48
CA ILE A 180 26.41 -27.86 0.78
C ILE A 180 25.39 -27.50 1.86
N ASP A 181 24.98 -28.50 2.64
CA ASP A 181 24.05 -28.32 3.74
C ASP A 181 24.34 -29.34 4.86
N PHE A 182 23.79 -29.12 6.05
CA PHE A 182 23.82 -30.06 7.15
C PHE A 182 22.45 -30.70 7.36
N LEU A 183 22.43 -32.03 7.41
CA LEU A 183 21.28 -32.80 7.85
C LEU A 183 21.51 -33.32 9.28
N GLY A 184 20.52 -33.14 10.15
CA GLY A 184 20.50 -33.72 11.49
C GLY A 184 20.13 -32.69 12.58
N PRO A 185 20.50 -32.97 13.85
CA PRO A 185 21.26 -34.14 14.29
C PRO A 185 20.50 -35.46 14.13
N LEU A 186 21.22 -36.53 13.82
CA LEU A 186 20.70 -37.91 13.88
C LEU A 186 20.37 -38.28 15.34
N PRO A 187 19.58 -39.35 15.57
CA PRO A 187 19.32 -39.85 16.93
C PRO A 187 20.58 -40.18 17.73
N THR A 188 21.71 -40.44 17.06
CA THR A 188 23.03 -40.68 17.66
C THR A 188 23.78 -39.39 18.04
N GLY A 189 23.25 -38.22 17.68
CA GLY A 189 23.84 -36.90 17.95
C GLY A 189 24.78 -36.37 16.86
N GLU A 190 25.03 -37.16 15.81
CA GLU A 190 25.90 -36.78 14.69
C GLU A 190 25.15 -35.93 13.65
N LEU A 191 25.89 -35.13 12.88
CA LEU A 191 25.40 -34.38 11.73
C LEU A 191 25.95 -34.97 10.44
N ILE A 192 25.20 -34.85 9.36
CA ILE A 192 25.63 -35.25 8.02
C ILE A 192 25.87 -34.00 7.20
N LEU A 193 27.09 -33.78 6.74
CA LEU A 193 27.37 -32.84 5.66
C LEU A 193 26.93 -33.48 4.35
N VAL A 194 26.06 -32.80 3.62
CA VAL A 194 25.60 -33.24 2.31
C VAL A 194 26.09 -32.23 1.28
N ALA A 195 26.85 -32.70 0.29
CA ALA A 195 27.30 -31.93 -0.86
C ALA A 195 26.62 -32.46 -2.13
N ILE A 196 25.85 -31.64 -2.84
CA ILE A 196 25.10 -32.04 -4.02
C ILE A 196 25.61 -31.26 -5.23
N ASP A 197 25.97 -31.98 -6.29
CA ASP A 197 26.24 -31.37 -7.59
C ASP A 197 24.94 -30.81 -8.19
N ALA A 198 24.92 -29.50 -8.47
CA ALA A 198 23.75 -28.83 -9.01
C ALA A 198 23.39 -29.29 -10.44
N TYR A 199 24.35 -29.85 -11.19
CA TYR A 199 24.11 -30.32 -12.57
C TYR A 199 23.57 -31.75 -12.60
N SER A 200 24.30 -32.71 -12.04
CA SER A 200 23.93 -34.14 -12.07
C SER A 200 22.99 -34.57 -10.95
N ARG A 201 22.80 -33.73 -9.92
CA ARG A 201 22.13 -34.05 -8.66
C ARG A 201 22.81 -35.19 -7.87
N TYR A 202 24.07 -35.50 -8.17
CA TYR A 202 24.84 -36.50 -7.44
C TYR A 202 25.13 -36.03 -5.99
N PRO A 203 24.74 -36.81 -4.96
CA PRO A 203 25.04 -36.49 -3.57
C PRO A 203 26.36 -37.14 -3.12
N GLU A 204 27.16 -36.37 -2.39
CA GLU A 204 28.34 -36.82 -1.64
C GLU A 204 28.11 -36.47 -0.17
N VAL A 205 28.37 -37.41 0.75
CA VAL A 205 28.01 -37.25 2.17
C VAL A 205 29.17 -37.57 3.10
N GLU A 206 29.30 -36.77 4.17
CA GLU A 206 30.31 -36.96 5.20
C GLU A 206 29.68 -36.81 6.59
N VAL A 207 29.98 -37.75 7.50
CA VAL A 207 29.51 -37.67 8.89
C VAL A 207 30.42 -36.74 9.69
N VAL A 208 29.82 -35.81 10.43
CA VAL A 208 30.49 -34.76 11.20
C VAL A 208 29.91 -34.70 12.61
N HIS A 209 30.79 -34.63 13.61
CA HIS A 209 30.37 -34.64 15.03
C HIS A 209 30.19 -33.23 15.60
N LEU A 210 30.69 -32.21 14.90
CA LEU A 210 30.66 -30.80 15.29
C LEU A 210 30.49 -29.93 14.06
N THR A 211 29.74 -28.83 14.19
CA THR A 211 29.58 -27.78 13.16
C THR A 211 30.71 -26.75 13.20
N SER A 212 31.89 -27.07 13.74
CA SER A 212 33.02 -26.12 13.71
C SER A 212 33.71 -26.14 12.35
N ALA A 213 34.24 -25.00 11.91
CA ALA A 213 34.98 -24.92 10.66
C ALA A 213 36.22 -25.83 10.65
N ALA A 214 36.90 -25.97 11.79
CA ALA A 214 38.01 -26.92 11.97
C ALA A 214 37.63 -28.39 11.74
N ALA A 215 36.38 -28.79 12.04
CA ALA A 215 35.88 -30.14 11.76
C ALA A 215 35.40 -30.29 10.31
N LEU A 216 34.88 -29.21 9.72
CA LEU A 216 34.30 -29.21 8.38
C LEU A 216 35.35 -29.16 7.26
N ILE A 217 36.39 -28.33 7.39
CA ILE A 217 37.40 -28.13 6.33
C ILE A 217 38.04 -29.45 5.87
N PRO A 218 38.49 -30.36 6.76
CA PRO A 218 39.06 -31.64 6.33
C PRO A 218 38.08 -32.53 5.55
N LYS A 219 36.77 -32.39 5.81
CA LYS A 219 35.71 -33.11 5.07
C LYS A 219 35.52 -32.54 3.67
N LEU A 220 35.50 -31.21 3.56
CA LEU A 220 35.46 -30.53 2.27
C LEU A 220 36.71 -30.83 1.44
N ASP A 221 37.90 -30.84 2.04
CA ASP A 221 39.15 -31.20 1.37
C ASP A 221 39.09 -32.61 0.76
N ARG A 222 38.52 -33.57 1.49
CA ARG A 222 38.33 -34.94 1.01
C ARG A 222 37.38 -34.98 -0.19
N ILE A 223 36.23 -34.32 -0.10
CA ILE A 223 35.26 -34.23 -1.19
C ILE A 223 35.89 -33.56 -2.43
N PHE A 224 36.57 -32.44 -2.25
CA PHE A 224 37.19 -31.69 -3.35
C PHE A 224 38.42 -32.40 -3.93
N SER A 225 39.11 -33.23 -3.14
CA SER A 225 40.19 -34.09 -3.67
C SER A 225 39.67 -35.20 -4.57
N THR A 226 38.46 -35.71 -4.31
CA THR A 226 37.84 -36.78 -5.11
C THR A 226 37.33 -36.26 -6.46
N HIS A 227 36.66 -35.10 -6.47
CA HIS A 227 35.94 -34.59 -7.65
C HIS A 227 36.61 -33.39 -8.33
N GLY A 228 37.60 -32.78 -7.67
CA GLY A 228 38.20 -31.51 -8.06
C GLY A 228 37.58 -30.32 -7.31
N ILE A 229 38.24 -29.15 -7.44
CA ILE A 229 37.78 -27.90 -6.87
C ILE A 229 36.59 -27.37 -7.70
N PRO A 230 35.40 -27.17 -7.11
CA PRO A 230 34.26 -26.59 -7.82
C PRO A 230 34.47 -25.10 -8.09
N TYR A 231 33.82 -24.56 -9.13
CA TYR A 231 33.86 -23.12 -9.39
C TYR A 231 33.09 -22.33 -8.32
N LYS A 232 31.94 -22.85 -7.89
CA LYS A 232 31.05 -22.20 -6.93
C LYS A 232 30.52 -23.17 -5.89
N VAL A 233 30.47 -22.72 -4.65
CA VAL A 233 29.82 -23.41 -3.53
C VAL A 233 28.70 -22.55 -2.97
N VAL A 234 27.52 -23.16 -2.80
CA VAL A 234 26.34 -22.50 -2.25
C VAL A 234 25.95 -23.18 -0.95
N SER A 235 25.70 -22.41 0.11
CA SER A 235 25.27 -22.91 1.42
C SER A 235 24.17 -22.04 2.02
N ASP A 236 23.57 -22.49 3.11
CA ASP A 236 22.75 -21.63 3.96
C ASP A 236 23.61 -20.60 4.72
N ASN A 237 22.99 -19.67 5.44
CA ASN A 237 23.71 -18.70 6.28
C ASN A 237 23.87 -19.21 7.73
N GLY A 238 23.75 -20.51 7.94
CA GLY A 238 23.89 -21.18 9.23
C GLY A 238 25.37 -21.33 9.64
N PRO A 239 25.66 -21.52 10.94
CA PRO A 239 26.99 -21.94 11.38
C PRO A 239 27.31 -23.36 10.86
N PRO A 240 28.55 -23.64 10.41
CA PRO A 240 29.73 -22.78 10.34
C PRO A 240 29.86 -21.94 9.07
N PHE A 241 28.94 -22.05 8.11
CA PHE A 241 29.06 -21.42 6.79
C PHE A 241 29.10 -19.89 6.84
N ASN A 242 28.53 -19.28 7.87
CA ASN A 242 28.65 -17.85 8.13
C ASN A 242 30.01 -17.40 8.73
N GLY A 243 30.88 -18.33 9.11
CA GLY A 243 32.17 -18.06 9.76
C GLY A 243 33.28 -17.62 8.82
N GLN A 244 34.23 -16.84 9.34
CA GLN A 244 35.38 -16.33 8.56
C GLN A 244 36.33 -17.43 8.09
N GLU A 245 36.48 -18.51 8.87
CA GLU A 245 37.39 -19.62 8.55
C GLU A 245 36.97 -20.33 7.25
N ILE A 246 35.67 -20.60 7.07
CA ILE A 246 35.13 -21.21 5.84
C ILE A 246 35.27 -20.26 4.67
N ARG A 247 34.95 -18.96 4.83
CA ARG A 247 35.14 -17.97 3.77
C ARG A 247 36.59 -17.91 3.29
N ARG A 248 37.53 -17.83 4.23
CA ARG A 248 38.96 -17.82 3.92
C ARG A 248 39.42 -19.10 3.22
N TYR A 249 38.92 -20.25 3.66
CA TYR A 249 39.20 -21.52 3.01
C TYR A 249 38.72 -21.50 1.55
N MET A 250 37.47 -21.10 1.29
CA MET A 250 36.93 -21.01 -0.08
C MET A 250 37.74 -20.03 -0.95
N GLU A 251 38.13 -18.88 -0.40
CA GLU A 251 38.96 -17.88 -1.09
C GLU A 251 40.34 -18.43 -1.48
N ILE A 252 41.01 -19.17 -0.58
CA ILE A 252 42.32 -19.78 -0.85
C ILE A 252 42.23 -20.79 -2.01
N HIS A 253 41.12 -21.52 -2.09
CA HIS A 253 40.87 -22.47 -3.18
C HIS A 253 40.29 -21.83 -4.45
N GLY A 254 40.08 -20.50 -4.47
CA GLY A 254 39.53 -19.79 -5.61
C GLY A 254 38.06 -20.08 -5.89
N ILE A 255 37.31 -20.50 -4.87
CA ILE A 255 35.90 -20.89 -4.97
C ILE A 255 34.99 -19.67 -4.76
N GLU A 256 34.04 -19.45 -5.65
CA GLU A 256 32.95 -18.47 -5.44
C GLU A 256 32.00 -18.99 -4.35
N PHE A 257 32.05 -18.42 -3.15
CA PHE A 257 31.21 -18.86 -2.03
C PHE A 257 29.98 -17.96 -1.83
N VAL A 258 28.79 -18.56 -1.91
CA VAL A 258 27.51 -17.86 -1.82
C VAL A 258 26.66 -18.43 -0.68
N THR A 259 26.20 -17.56 0.21
CA THR A 259 25.27 -17.90 1.31
C THR A 259 23.87 -17.39 1.00
N VAL A 260 22.84 -18.24 1.08
CA VAL A 260 21.45 -17.83 0.85
C VAL A 260 20.88 -17.01 2.02
N THR A 261 19.95 -16.11 1.72
CA THR A 261 19.33 -15.23 2.72
C THR A 261 18.57 -16.03 3.80
N PRO A 262 18.77 -15.73 5.10
CA PRO A 262 18.00 -16.37 6.18
C PRO A 262 16.49 -16.21 5.99
N LEU A 263 15.71 -17.20 6.44
CA LEU A 263 14.23 -17.17 6.51
C LEU A 263 13.51 -17.04 5.15
N TRP A 264 14.17 -17.38 4.04
CA TRP A 264 13.56 -17.53 2.72
C TRP A 264 13.61 -19.00 2.26
N PRO A 265 12.82 -19.91 2.86
CA PRO A 265 12.83 -21.33 2.51
C PRO A 265 12.48 -21.58 1.03
N GLN A 266 11.75 -20.67 0.39
CA GLN A 266 11.44 -20.71 -1.04
C GLN A 266 12.69 -20.55 -1.93
N GLY A 267 13.69 -19.78 -1.52
CA GLY A 267 14.96 -19.62 -2.23
C GLY A 267 15.86 -20.86 -2.14
N ASN A 268 15.67 -21.67 -1.10
CA ASN A 268 16.37 -22.94 -0.89
C ASN A 268 15.51 -24.16 -1.23
N SER A 269 14.30 -23.98 -1.81
CA SER A 269 13.33 -25.06 -1.98
C SER A 269 13.81 -26.18 -2.91
N GLU A 270 14.63 -25.87 -3.92
CA GLU A 270 15.29 -26.91 -4.74
C GLU A 270 16.31 -27.71 -3.92
N LEU A 271 17.01 -27.08 -2.99
CA LEU A 271 18.01 -27.72 -2.14
C LEU A 271 17.37 -28.59 -1.06
N SER A 272 16.47 -27.99 -0.28
CA SER A 272 15.74 -28.71 0.77
C SER A 272 14.86 -29.82 0.18
N GLY A 273 14.27 -29.63 -1.00
CA GLY A 273 13.50 -30.67 -1.70
C GLY A 273 14.36 -31.85 -2.13
N VAL A 274 15.51 -31.59 -2.78
CA VAL A 274 16.42 -32.66 -3.22
C VAL A 274 17.06 -33.38 -2.03
N ILE A 275 17.44 -32.67 -0.96
CA ILE A 275 18.02 -33.30 0.25
C ILE A 275 16.98 -34.20 0.93
N HIS A 276 15.71 -33.77 1.01
CA HIS A 276 14.66 -34.54 1.68
C HIS A 276 14.15 -35.73 0.84
N GLU A 277 14.15 -35.64 -0.49
CA GLU A 277 13.78 -36.74 -1.40
C GLU A 277 14.91 -37.74 -1.66
N THR A 278 16.17 -37.32 -1.58
CA THR A 278 17.32 -38.20 -1.87
C THR A 278 17.74 -39.04 -0.67
N ILE A 279 17.34 -38.64 0.55
CA ILE A 279 17.74 -39.29 1.81
C ILE A 279 16.57 -40.06 2.48
N ALA A 280 15.32 -39.88 2.00
CA ALA A 280 14.15 -40.65 2.43
C ALA A 280 13.96 -41.94 1.62
#